data_AF-A0A8T6IJ66-F1
#
_entry.id   AF-A0A8T6IJ66-F1
#
_cell.length_a   1.000
_cell.length_b   1.000
_cell.length_c   1.000
_cell.angle_alpha   90.00
_cell.angle_beta   90.00
_cell.angle_gamma   90.00
#
_symmetry.space_group_name_H-M   'P 1'
#
loop_
_entity.id
_entity.type
_entity.pdbx_description
1 polymer ?
#
loop_
_entity_poly.entity_id
_entity_poly.type
_entity_poly.pdbx_seq_one_letter_code
_entity_poly.pdbx_strand_id
1 'polypeptide(L)'
;MSEPEPIVKSTRLFRNGNSQAVRIPKALAFDSVDVEVEIERRGDELIVRPTRRPLTGLGATLRTLAPHLRGFVREQPGQDERDWAQPPPPGKSEPGSP
;
A
#
# COMPACT_ATOMS: atom_id res chain seq x y z
N MET A 1 -5.34 -15.82 18.76
CA MET A 1 -4.39 -15.03 17.95
C MET A 1 -3.48 -14.32 18.94
N SER A 2 -2.22 -14.73 19.04
CA SER A 2 -1.25 -14.03 19.90
C SER A 2 -0.84 -12.74 19.20
N GLU A 3 -0.87 -11.62 19.91
CA GLU A 3 -0.27 -10.37 19.40
C GLU A 3 1.24 -10.58 19.25
N PRO A 4 1.85 -10.07 18.16
CA PRO A 4 3.29 -10.13 18.00
C PRO A 4 3.97 -9.30 19.11
N GLU A 5 5.09 -9.79 19.64
CA GLU A 5 5.87 -9.03 20.62
C GLU A 5 6.37 -7.71 20.03
N PRO A 6 6.36 -6.61 20.81
CA PRO A 6 6.81 -5.31 20.33
C PRO A 6 8.32 -5.33 20.04
N ILE A 7 8.69 -4.90 18.84
CA ILE A 7 10.10 -4.71 18.48
C ILE A 7 10.59 -3.39 19.09
N VAL A 8 11.50 -3.46 20.07
CA VAL A 8 12.09 -2.29 20.71
C VAL A 8 13.57 -2.16 20.31
N LYS A 9 13.97 -0.96 19.86
CA LYS A 9 15.36 -0.62 19.57
C LYS A 9 15.69 0.75 20.15
N SER A 10 16.80 0.85 20.87
CA SER A 10 17.33 2.13 21.33
C SER A 10 18.07 2.83 20.19
N THR A 11 17.92 4.15 20.13
CA THR A 11 18.56 5.01 19.13
C THR A 11 18.88 6.36 19.79
N ARG A 12 19.66 7.20 19.11
CA ARG A 12 20.05 8.52 19.62
C ARG A 12 19.35 9.63 18.84
N LEU A 13 18.99 10.69 19.56
CA LEU A 13 18.56 11.94 18.97
C LEU A 13 19.74 12.66 18.32
N PHE A 14 19.47 13.32 17.21
CA PHE A 14 20.44 14.17 16.52
C PHE A 14 19.76 15.43 15.98
N ARG A 15 20.56 16.36 15.47
CA ARG A 15 20.07 17.57 14.80
C ARG A 15 20.15 17.38 13.29
N ASN A 16 19.08 17.72 12.57
CA ASN A 16 19.06 17.86 11.12
C ASN A 16 18.64 19.29 10.77
N GLY A 17 19.60 20.12 10.37
CA GLY A 17 19.41 21.57 10.29
C GLY A 17 18.99 22.14 11.65
N ASN A 18 17.91 22.92 11.66
CA ASN A 18 17.34 23.49 12.88
C ASN A 18 16.43 22.52 13.66
N SER A 19 16.16 21.34 13.11
CA SER A 19 15.20 20.38 13.66
C SER A 19 15.89 19.30 14.49
N GLN A 20 15.18 18.77 15.48
CA GLN A 20 15.55 17.52 16.15
C GLN A 20 15.06 16.34 15.30
N ALA A 21 15.85 15.27 15.24
CA ALA A 21 15.53 14.08 14.49
C ALA A 21 15.90 12.81 15.28
N VAL A 22 15.17 11.73 15.00
CA VAL A 22 15.40 10.38 15.53
C VAL A 22 15.84 9.49 14.37
N ARG A 23 16.89 8.68 14.56
CA ARG A 23 17.26 7.66 13.57
C ARG A 23 16.38 6.43 13.78
N ILE A 24 15.55 6.09 12.79
CA ILE A 24 14.71 4.88 12.82
C ILE A 24 15.55 3.68 12.31
N PRO A 25 15.80 2.64 13.13
CA PRO A 25 16.51 1.44 12.69
C PRO A 25 15.74 0.71 11.58
N LYS A 26 16.46 0.00 10.68
CA LYS A 26 15.85 -0.71 9.53
C LYS A 26 14.71 -1.65 9.92
N ALA A 27 14.77 -2.30 11.09
CA ALA A 27 13.72 -3.19 11.58
C ALA A 27 12.41 -2.47 11.97
N LEU A 28 12.44 -1.14 12.13
CA LEU A 28 11.32 -0.28 12.49
C LEU A 28 10.96 0.74 11.39
N ALA A 29 11.72 0.76 10.29
CA ALA A 29 11.50 1.71 9.21
C ALA A 29 10.26 1.34 8.40
N PHE A 30 9.57 2.35 7.86
CA PHE A 30 8.51 2.12 6.87
C PHE A 30 9.10 1.58 5.56
N ASP A 31 8.27 0.91 4.76
CA ASP A 31 8.67 0.28 3.50
C ASP A 31 9.19 1.28 2.46
N SER A 32 8.84 2.57 2.60
CA SER A 32 9.21 3.63 1.67
C SER A 32 9.61 4.90 2.42
N VAL A 33 10.57 5.64 1.85
CA VAL A 33 11.08 6.89 2.41
C VAL A 33 10.14 8.08 2.21
N ASP A 34 9.22 7.98 1.24
CA ASP A 34 8.26 9.02 0.89
C ASP A 34 6.94 8.93 1.69
N VAL A 35 6.91 8.09 2.73
CA VAL A 35 5.75 7.96 3.61
C VAL A 35 5.61 9.24 4.43
N GLU A 36 4.53 9.97 4.18
CA GLU A 36 4.11 11.06 5.05
C GLU A 36 3.66 10.49 6.40
N VAL A 37 4.09 11.13 7.47
CA VAL A 37 3.79 10.71 8.84
C VAL A 37 3.20 11.87 9.63
N GLU A 38 2.28 11.53 10.53
CA GLU A 38 1.85 12.39 11.63
C GLU A 38 2.60 11.99 12.91
N ILE A 39 2.92 12.99 13.73
CA ILE A 39 3.58 12.80 15.03
C ILE A 39 2.68 13.39 16.10
N GLU A 40 2.23 12.54 17.03
CA GLU A 40 1.43 12.92 18.19
C GLU A 40 2.29 12.79 19.46
N ARG A 41 2.23 13.79 20.36
CA ARG A 41 2.89 13.72 21.66
C ARG A 41 1.89 13.36 22.75
N ARG A 42 2.18 12.31 23.52
CA ARG A 42 1.41 11.90 24.70
C ARG A 42 2.33 11.83 25.91
N GLY A 43 2.30 12.85 26.77
CA GLY A 43 3.22 12.92 27.91
C GLY A 43 4.68 12.98 27.43
N ASP A 44 5.47 11.97 27.77
CA ASP A 44 6.86 11.77 27.36
C ASP A 44 7.01 10.89 26.10
N GLU A 45 5.91 10.36 25.57
CA GLU A 45 5.89 9.52 24.37
C GLU A 45 5.66 10.33 23.09
N LEU A 46 6.33 9.92 22.02
CA LEU A 46 6.05 10.36 20.65
C LEU A 46 5.52 9.18 19.84
N ILE A 47 4.30 9.32 19.34
CA ILE A 47 3.62 8.32 18.50
C ILE A 47 3.69 8.80 17.06
N VAL A 48 4.42 8.05 16.22
CA VAL A 48 4.56 8.32 14.79
C VAL A 48 3.67 7.36 14.01
N ARG A 49 2.77 7.88 13.18
CA ARG A 49 1.83 7.08 12.39
C ARG A 49 1.89 7.51 10.92
N PRO A 50 1.84 6.60 9.94
CA PRO A 50 1.66 6.98 8.54
C PRO A 50 0.37 7.78 8.37
N THR A 51 0.47 8.91 7.69
CA THR A 51 -0.70 9.66 7.26
C THR A 51 -1.37 8.85 6.15
N ARG A 52 -2.56 8.31 6.41
CA ARG A 52 -3.39 7.81 5.32
C ARG A 52 -3.80 9.01 4.48
N ARG A 53 -3.25 9.17 3.28
CA ARG A 53 -3.79 10.15 2.33
C ARG A 53 -5.23 9.74 2.05
N PRO A 54 -6.23 10.52 2.50
CA PRO A 54 -7.58 10.22 2.14
C PRO A 54 -7.71 10.39 0.63
N LEU A 55 -8.48 9.53 -0.03
CA LEU A 55 -8.88 9.72 -1.44
C LEU A 55 -9.90 10.88 -1.56
N THR A 56 -9.82 11.88 -0.68
CA THR A 56 -10.60 13.11 -0.74
C THR A 56 -10.37 13.77 -2.08
N GLY A 57 -11.47 14.05 -2.79
CA GLY A 57 -11.41 14.59 -4.14
C GLY A 57 -11.36 13.53 -5.24
N LEU A 58 -11.11 12.24 -4.94
CA LEU A 58 -11.07 11.19 -5.97
C LEU A 58 -12.37 11.13 -6.77
N GLY A 59 -13.53 11.25 -6.13
CA GLY A 59 -14.82 11.30 -6.84
C GLY A 59 -14.97 12.53 -7.75
N ALA A 60 -14.33 13.65 -7.44
CA ALA A 60 -14.30 14.82 -8.33
C ALA A 60 -13.34 14.57 -9.50
N THR A 61 -12.14 14.05 -9.24
CA THR A 61 -11.16 13.65 -10.26
C THR A 61 -11.72 12.61 -11.22
N LEU A 62 -12.38 11.57 -10.71
CA LEU A 62 -13.03 10.53 -11.51
C LEU A 62 -14.18 11.10 -12.36
N ARG A 63 -14.91 12.12 -11.89
CA ARG A 63 -15.93 12.81 -12.69
C ARG A 63 -15.33 13.59 -13.86
N THR A 64 -14.17 14.23 -13.66
CA THR A 64 -13.43 14.89 -14.76
C THR A 64 -12.90 13.87 -15.76
N LEU A 65 -12.46 12.69 -15.27
CA LEU A 65 -11.96 11.61 -16.12
C LEU A 65 -13.09 10.88 -16.89
N ALA A 66 -14.27 10.75 -16.30
CA ALA A 66 -15.36 9.91 -16.82
C ALA A 66 -15.74 10.18 -18.29
N PRO A 67 -15.84 11.43 -18.80
CA PRO A 67 -16.11 11.70 -20.22
C PRO A 67 -15.05 11.11 -21.15
N HIS A 68 -13.78 11.10 -20.75
CA HIS A 68 -12.68 10.55 -21.54
C HIS A 68 -12.69 9.01 -21.58
N LEU A 69 -13.34 8.38 -20.62
CA LEU A 69 -13.51 6.93 -20.56
C LEU A 69 -14.79 6.45 -21.28
N ARG A 70 -15.68 7.37 -21.70
CA ARG A 70 -16.90 7.00 -22.43
C ARG A 70 -16.49 6.40 -23.78
N GLY A 71 -16.80 5.12 -23.97
CA GLY A 71 -16.44 4.36 -25.18
C GLY A 71 -15.25 3.42 -25.00
N PHE A 72 -14.54 3.47 -23.86
CA PHE A 72 -13.64 2.39 -23.49
C PHE A 72 -14.46 1.16 -23.10
N VAL A 73 -14.50 0.19 -24.01
CA VAL A 73 -15.07 -1.14 -23.78
C VAL A 73 -13.92 -2.11 -23.67
N ARG A 74 -13.86 -2.85 -22.56
CA ARG A 74 -12.94 -3.98 -22.44
C ARG A 74 -13.61 -5.18 -23.10
N GLU A 75 -12.93 -5.83 -24.04
CA GLU A 75 -13.33 -7.17 -24.47
C GLU A 75 -13.14 -8.12 -23.28
N GLN A 76 -14.26 -8.48 -22.66
CA GLN A 76 -14.28 -9.45 -21.59
C GLN A 76 -14.54 -10.82 -22.23
N PRO A 77 -13.62 -11.79 -22.11
CA PRO A 77 -13.89 -13.13 -22.60
C PRO A 77 -15.13 -13.69 -21.88
N GLY A 78 -15.89 -14.52 -22.60
CA GLY A 78 -16.99 -15.26 -22.00
C GLY A 78 -16.52 -16.04 -20.77
N GLN A 79 -17.39 -16.18 -19.78
CA GLN A 79 -17.14 -17.10 -18.69
C GLN A 79 -17.47 -18.50 -19.17
N ASP A 80 -16.48 -19.38 -19.20
CA ASP A 80 -16.71 -20.80 -19.43
C ASP A 80 -17.28 -21.42 -18.15
N GLU A 81 -18.38 -22.15 -18.27
CA GLU A 81 -18.84 -23.01 -17.17
C GLU A 81 -17.87 -24.18 -17.06
N ARG A 82 -16.96 -24.08 -16.08
CA ARG A 82 -16.09 -25.21 -15.76
C ARG A 82 -16.93 -26.24 -15.02
N ASP A 83 -16.75 -27.49 -15.39
CA ASP A 83 -17.26 -28.62 -14.63
C ASP A 83 -16.23 -28.91 -13.51
N TRP A 84 -16.56 -28.54 -12.27
CA TRP A 84 -15.67 -28.74 -11.12
C TRP A 84 -15.44 -30.23 -10.81
N ALA A 85 -16.27 -31.13 -11.34
CA ALA A 85 -16.12 -32.57 -11.17
C ALA A 85 -15.14 -33.21 -12.18
N GLN A 86 -14.78 -32.51 -13.26
CA GLN A 86 -13.79 -32.99 -14.23
C GLN A 86 -12.36 -32.50 -13.90
N PRO A 87 -11.34 -33.37 -14.04
CA PRO A 87 -9.96 -32.96 -13.88
C PRO A 87 -9.59 -31.91 -14.94
N PRO A 88 -8.69 -30.95 -14.63
CA PRO A 88 -8.31 -29.92 -15.59
C PRO A 88 -7.74 -30.56 -16.87
N PRO A 89 -8.05 -30.03 -18.06
CA PRO A 89 -7.47 -30.52 -19.29
C PRO A 89 -5.93 -30.38 -19.24
N PRO A 90 -5.17 -31.31 -19.86
CA PRO A 90 -3.71 -31.19 -19.93
C PRO A 90 -3.35 -29.86 -20.61
N GLY A 91 -2.45 -29.11 -19.97
CA GLY A 91 -2.26 -27.68 -20.16
C GLY A 91 -2.21 -27.24 -21.63
N LYS A 92 -3.00 -26.22 -21.97
CA LYS A 92 -2.67 -25.37 -23.11
C LYS A 92 -1.34 -24.71 -22.76
N SER A 93 -0.27 -25.11 -23.44
CA SER A 93 1.01 -24.39 -23.38
C SER A 93 0.74 -22.92 -23.67
N GLU A 94 0.98 -22.05 -22.69
CA GLU A 94 1.05 -20.60 -22.89
C GLU A 94 2.01 -20.31 -24.06
N PRO A 95 1.58 -19.65 -25.14
CA PRO A 95 2.51 -19.13 -26.12
C PRO A 95 3.17 -17.89 -25.52
N GLY A 96 4.37 -18.08 -24.99
CA GLY A 96 5.43 -17.08 -24.82
C GLY A 96 5.01 -15.72 -24.26
N SER A 97 5.18 -15.53 -22.95
CA SER A 97 5.57 -14.22 -22.42
C SER A 97 6.99 -13.86 -22.90
N PRO A 98 7.21 -12.69 -23.52
CA PRO A 98 8.41 -11.91 -23.25
C PRO A 98 8.37 -11.29 -21.84
#